data_AF-A0A8S3S8C7-F1
#
_entry.id   AF-A0A8S3S8C7-F1
#
_cell.length_a   1.000
_cell.length_b   1.000
_cell.length_c   1.000
_cell.angle_alpha   90.00
_cell.angle_beta   90.00
_cell.angle_gamma   90.00
#
_symmetry.space_group_name_H-M   'P 1'
#
loop_
_entity.id
_entity.type
_entity.pdbx_description
1 polymer ?
#
loop_
_entity_poly.entity_id
_entity_poly.type
_entity_poly.pdbx_seq_one_letter_code
_entity_poly.pdbx_strand_id
1 'polypeptide(L)'
;MYLAKEAWLHTFQIDITRPREIHISKLPICSHKNHSSICSSMNSMEHLSSIYTTQWKHDLKETIQAIRILVPQTKLFESNRNGHAFSLLLAQWPKHNRCTSLVLEVTCGGDCVVIPILDLSLCPSYYGFSRPSVLDLTVASFPSCKMLAVWSSFEVTNKLTQKFVKIPTTLTLSFLQSYRIKKVLAQPFNAYIYVTHQGFATMLSQPANVSKQTVQALAADSDSLYPSLLA
;
A
#
# COMPACT_ATOMS: atom_id res chain seq x y z
N MET A 1 -36.47 -1.96 -6.20
CA MET A 1 -35.65 -3.11 -5.75
C MET A 1 -34.44 -3.20 -6.67
N TYR A 2 -33.34 -2.52 -6.33
CA TYR A 2 -32.11 -2.50 -7.12
C TYR A 2 -31.13 -3.51 -6.51
N LEU A 3 -30.81 -4.56 -7.27
CA LEU A 3 -29.75 -5.51 -6.95
C LEU A 3 -28.41 -4.79 -7.12
N ALA A 4 -27.77 -4.43 -6.00
CA ALA A 4 -26.39 -3.98 -6.00
C ALA A 4 -25.51 -5.16 -6.45
N LYS A 5 -24.88 -5.02 -7.63
CA LYS A 5 -23.80 -5.90 -8.05
C LYS A 5 -22.63 -5.69 -7.09
N GLU A 6 -22.42 -6.62 -6.18
CA GLU A 6 -21.20 -6.73 -5.40
C GLU A 6 -20.04 -7.00 -6.37
N ALA A 7 -19.21 -5.99 -6.60
CA ALA A 7 -17.95 -6.16 -7.30
C ALA A 7 -16.96 -6.79 -6.31
N TRP A 8 -16.87 -8.12 -6.34
CA TRP A 8 -15.82 -8.85 -5.64
C TRP A 8 -14.47 -8.48 -6.26
N LEU A 9 -13.64 -7.73 -5.52
CA LEU A 9 -12.22 -7.59 -5.82
C LEU A 9 -11.56 -8.95 -5.53
N HIS A 10 -11.50 -9.81 -6.54
CA HIS A 10 -10.71 -11.03 -6.46
C HIS A 10 -9.23 -10.64 -6.33
N THR A 11 -8.72 -10.70 -5.11
CA THR A 11 -7.29 -10.56 -4.86
C THR A 11 -6.69 -11.95 -5.05
N PHE A 12 -6.02 -12.18 -6.18
CA PHE A 12 -5.30 -13.43 -6.40
C PHE A 12 -3.95 -13.34 -5.71
N GLN A 13 -3.71 -14.23 -4.74
CA GLN A 13 -2.37 -14.44 -4.20
C GLN A 13 -1.63 -15.35 -5.18
N ILE A 14 -0.63 -14.80 -5.86
CA ILE A 14 0.28 -15.57 -6.71
C ILE A 14 1.50 -15.88 -5.86
N ASP A 15 1.59 -17.12 -5.38
CA ASP A 15 2.82 -17.62 -4.77
C ASP A 15 3.87 -17.76 -5.88
N ILE A 16 4.74 -16.75 -5.99
CA ILE A 16 5.96 -16.84 -6.79
C ILE A 16 6.87 -17.83 -6.07
N THR A 17 6.72 -19.11 -6.44
CA THR A 17 7.55 -20.19 -5.90
C THR A 17 9.01 -19.82 -6.11
N ARG A 18 9.80 -19.80 -5.03
CA ARG A 18 11.26 -19.59 -5.11
C ARG A 18 11.83 -20.49 -6.20
N PRO A 19 12.74 -20.01 -7.07
CA PRO A 19 13.39 -20.88 -8.04
C PRO A 19 13.99 -22.08 -7.29
N ARG A 20 13.58 -23.29 -7.71
CA ARG A 20 14.17 -24.55 -7.23
C ARG A 20 15.69 -24.43 -7.41
N GLU A 21 16.43 -24.92 -6.41
CA GLU A 21 17.89 -24.82 -6.35
C GLU A 21 18.52 -24.96 -7.73
N ILE A 22 19.13 -23.87 -8.21
CA ILE A 22 19.80 -23.87 -9.50
C ILE A 22 21.04 -24.73 -9.32
N HIS A 23 20.97 -25.96 -9.82
CA HIS A 23 22.11 -26.86 -9.90
C HIS A 23 23.09 -26.28 -10.95
N ILE A 24 24.07 -25.49 -10.50
CA ILE A 24 25.13 -24.99 -11.36
C ILE A 24 26.05 -26.16 -11.67
N SER A 25 25.78 -26.90 -12.74
CA SER A 25 26.67 -27.94 -13.23
C SER A 25 27.93 -27.30 -13.82
N LYS A 26 29.02 -27.34 -13.05
CA LYS A 26 30.42 -27.05 -13.45
C LYS A 26 30.64 -25.68 -14.08
N LEU A 27 31.15 -24.75 -13.26
CA LEU A 27 31.81 -23.54 -13.75
C LEU A 27 32.97 -23.92 -14.70
N PRO A 28 33.13 -23.25 -15.85
CA PRO A 28 34.29 -23.48 -16.71
C PRO A 28 35.57 -23.06 -15.98
N ILE A 29 36.43 -24.04 -15.68
CA ILE A 29 37.77 -23.81 -15.13
C ILE A 29 38.68 -23.45 -16.31
N CYS A 30 39.00 -22.18 -16.49
CA CYS A 30 40.05 -21.76 -17.41
C CYS A 30 41.42 -21.84 -16.72
N SER A 31 42.27 -22.72 -17.22
CA SER A 31 43.71 -22.74 -16.92
C SER A 31 44.41 -21.67 -17.76
N HIS A 32 44.68 -20.51 -17.19
CA HIS A 32 45.72 -19.62 -17.71
C HIS A 32 46.53 -19.03 -16.56
N LYS A 33 47.84 -19.32 -16.59
CA LYS A 33 48.83 -18.79 -15.66
C LYS A 33 49.07 -17.32 -16.03
N ASN A 34 49.03 -16.46 -15.01
CA ASN A 34 49.49 -15.07 -14.99
C ASN A 34 48.57 -14.01 -15.64
N HIS A 35 47.51 -13.59 -14.95
CA HIS A 35 47.18 -12.17 -14.68
C HIS A 35 45.78 -12.01 -14.04
N SER A 36 45.71 -11.16 -13.00
CA SER A 36 44.51 -10.52 -12.43
C SER A 36 43.38 -11.41 -11.85
N SER A 37 43.33 -11.51 -10.52
CA SER A 37 42.23 -12.12 -9.76
C SER A 37 40.92 -11.31 -9.73
N ILE A 38 40.90 -10.11 -10.33
CA ILE A 38 39.77 -9.17 -10.28
C ILE A 38 38.82 -9.34 -11.49
N CYS A 39 39.32 -9.79 -12.66
CA CYS A 39 38.48 -10.01 -13.85
C CYS A 39 37.62 -11.29 -13.77
N SER A 40 38.00 -12.31 -12.99
CA SER A 40 37.30 -13.60 -12.92
C SER A 40 35.96 -13.53 -12.16
N SER A 41 35.84 -12.61 -11.19
CA SER A 41 34.61 -12.43 -10.41
C SER A 41 33.52 -11.70 -11.20
N MET A 42 33.88 -10.77 -12.10
CA MET A 42 32.91 -9.96 -12.84
C MET A 42 32.24 -10.75 -13.96
N ASN A 43 32.99 -11.52 -14.75
CA ASN A 43 32.43 -12.35 -15.82
C ASN A 43 31.49 -13.45 -15.29
N SER A 44 31.80 -14.02 -14.12
CA SER A 44 30.95 -15.01 -13.45
C SER A 44 29.64 -14.40 -12.93
N MET A 45 29.70 -13.17 -12.41
CA MET A 45 28.51 -12.43 -11.95
C MET A 45 27.62 -11.99 -13.12
N GLU A 46 28.21 -11.54 -14.24
CA GLU A 46 27.44 -11.18 -15.44
C GLU A 46 26.71 -12.38 -16.04
N HIS A 47 27.36 -13.55 -16.08
CA HIS A 47 26.74 -14.78 -16.56
C HIS A 47 25.59 -15.24 -15.64
N LEU A 48 25.78 -15.19 -14.32
CA LEU A 48 24.72 -15.50 -13.35
C LEU A 48 23.56 -14.49 -13.43
N SER A 49 23.86 -13.20 -13.57
CA SER A 49 22.85 -12.15 -13.76
C SER A 49 22.05 -12.38 -15.04
N SER A 50 22.72 -12.74 -16.13
CA SER A 50 22.07 -13.07 -17.41
C SER A 50 21.10 -14.25 -17.26
N ILE A 51 21.55 -15.37 -16.67
CA ILE A 51 20.71 -16.55 -16.42
C ILE A 51 19.51 -16.19 -15.53
N TYR A 52 19.72 -15.40 -14.48
CA TYR A 52 18.63 -15.01 -13.58
C TYR A 52 17.60 -14.13 -14.29
N THR A 53 18.05 -13.20 -15.13
CA THR A 53 17.15 -12.34 -15.91
C THR A 53 16.37 -13.09 -16.96
N THR A 54 16.95 -14.08 -17.64
CA THR A 54 16.24 -14.88 -18.64
C THR A 54 15.23 -15.81 -17.99
N GLN A 55 15.59 -16.47 -16.89
CA GLN A 55 14.67 -17.32 -16.13
C GLN A 55 13.50 -16.52 -15.56
N TRP A 56 13.78 -15.37 -14.94
CA TRP A 56 12.72 -14.51 -14.38
C TRP A 56 11.77 -13.98 -15.46
N LYS A 57 12.29 -13.59 -16.63
CA LYS A 57 11.44 -13.16 -17.76
C LYS A 57 10.54 -14.28 -18.25
N HIS A 58 11.04 -15.51 -18.28
CA HIS A 58 10.25 -16.68 -18.66
C HIS A 58 9.12 -16.93 -17.66
N ASP A 59 9.43 -16.99 -16.37
CA ASP A 59 8.45 -17.27 -15.31
C ASP A 59 7.39 -16.16 -15.19
N LEU A 60 7.79 -14.90 -15.39
CA LEU A 60 6.87 -13.78 -15.46
C LEU A 60 5.91 -13.91 -16.65
N LYS A 61 6.41 -14.30 -17.82
CA LYS A 61 5.59 -14.48 -19.03
C LYS A 61 4.56 -15.59 -18.85
N GLU A 62 4.97 -16.73 -18.30
CA GLU A 62 4.07 -17.84 -17.97
C GLU A 62 2.99 -17.41 -16.96
N THR A 63 3.38 -16.67 -15.92
CA THR A 63 2.44 -16.17 -14.91
C THR A 63 1.43 -15.19 -15.51
N ILE A 64 1.89 -14.23 -16.32
CA ILE A 64 1.01 -13.27 -17.02
C ILE A 64 0.04 -14.02 -17.94
N GLN A 65 0.52 -15.06 -18.63
CA GLN A 65 -0.30 -15.88 -19.50
C GLN A 65 -1.37 -16.67 -18.72
N ALA A 66 -1.01 -17.25 -17.57
CA ALA A 66 -1.96 -17.90 -16.67
C ALA A 66 -3.04 -16.92 -16.16
N ILE A 67 -2.64 -15.70 -15.75
CA ILE A 67 -3.59 -14.66 -15.34
C ILE A 67 -4.54 -14.30 -16.50
N ARG A 68 -4.02 -14.14 -17.73
CA ARG A 68 -4.84 -13.83 -18.91
C ARG A 68 -5.85 -14.94 -19.24
N ILE A 69 -5.50 -16.21 -19.01
CA ILE A 69 -6.43 -17.34 -19.19
C ILE A 69 -7.53 -17.28 -18.13
N LEU A 70 -7.17 -17.01 -16.87
CA LEU A 70 -8.13 -16.97 -15.76
C LEU A 70 -9.02 -15.73 -15.79
N VAL A 71 -8.53 -14.60 -16.29
CA VAL A 71 -9.25 -13.32 -16.33
C VAL A 71 -9.03 -12.62 -17.69
N PRO A 72 -9.74 -13.04 -18.76
CA PRO A 72 -9.48 -12.57 -20.13
C PRO A 72 -9.71 -11.07 -20.37
N GLN A 73 -10.33 -10.37 -19.42
CA GLN A 73 -10.68 -8.94 -19.53
C GLN A 73 -9.61 -8.00 -18.94
N THR A 74 -8.53 -8.50 -18.32
CA THR A 74 -7.52 -7.62 -17.71
C THR A 74 -6.57 -7.04 -18.77
N LYS A 75 -6.66 -5.73 -19.02
CA LYS A 75 -5.60 -4.98 -19.71
C LYS A 75 -4.41 -4.80 -18.76
N LEU A 76 -3.50 -5.78 -18.71
CA LEU A 76 -2.23 -5.63 -18.02
C LEU A 76 -1.34 -4.67 -18.81
N PHE A 77 -0.96 -3.55 -18.18
CA PHE A 77 -0.11 -2.53 -18.79
C PHE A 77 1.33 -3.02 -18.86
N GLU A 78 1.77 -3.50 -20.02
CA GLU A 78 3.17 -3.85 -20.29
C GLU A 78 4.00 -2.56 -20.42
N SER A 79 4.56 -2.08 -19.30
CA SER A 79 5.49 -0.93 -19.32
C SER A 79 6.85 -1.38 -19.82
N ASN A 80 7.07 -1.24 -21.13
CA ASN A 80 8.35 -1.52 -21.81
C ASN A 80 9.39 -0.42 -21.52
N ARG A 81 9.91 -0.36 -20.28
CA ARG A 81 11.07 0.49 -19.92
C ARG A 81 12.13 -0.32 -19.19
N ASN A 82 13.24 -0.56 -19.90
CA ASN A 82 14.61 -0.84 -19.45
C ASN A 82 14.76 -1.48 -18.05
N GLY A 83 14.80 -2.82 -18.05
CA GLY A 83 14.76 -3.71 -16.88
C GLY A 83 16.03 -3.81 -16.03
N HIS A 84 16.62 -2.70 -15.59
CA HIS A 84 17.68 -2.72 -14.58
C HIS A 84 17.28 -2.04 -13.25
N ALA A 85 16.18 -1.28 -13.20
CA ALA A 85 15.76 -0.57 -11.98
C ALA A 85 14.75 -1.32 -11.10
N PHE A 86 14.18 -2.44 -11.58
CA PHE A 86 13.07 -3.11 -10.88
C PHE A 86 13.50 -4.19 -9.87
N SER A 87 14.72 -4.70 -9.95
CA SER A 87 15.21 -5.79 -9.08
C SER A 87 15.43 -5.34 -7.63
N LEU A 88 15.78 -4.07 -7.39
CA LEU A 88 15.96 -3.53 -6.04
C LEU A 88 14.65 -3.06 -5.38
N LEU A 89 13.58 -2.86 -6.14
CA LEU A 89 12.26 -2.46 -5.60
C LEU A 89 11.44 -3.66 -5.08
N LEU A 90 11.73 -4.88 -5.53
CA LEU A 90 11.05 -6.08 -5.05
C LEU A 90 11.73 -6.72 -3.83
N ALA A 91 12.99 -6.35 -3.53
CA ALA A 91 13.72 -6.82 -2.35
C ALA A 91 13.28 -6.14 -1.03
N GLN A 92 12.41 -5.13 -1.11
CA GLN A 92 11.81 -4.46 0.05
C GLN A 92 10.31 -4.74 0.17
N TRP A 93 9.81 -5.88 -0.30
CA TRP A 93 8.52 -6.34 0.21
C TRP A 93 8.72 -6.65 1.70
N PRO A 94 8.14 -5.85 2.60
CA PRO A 94 8.34 -6.04 4.03
C PRO A 94 7.88 -7.46 4.33
N LYS A 95 8.78 -8.29 4.89
CA LYS A 95 8.49 -9.63 5.39
C LYS A 95 7.10 -9.58 6.01
N HIS A 96 6.14 -10.32 5.41
CA HIS A 96 4.71 -10.26 5.74
C HIS A 96 4.50 -10.05 7.23
N ASN A 97 4.32 -8.79 7.62
CA ASN A 97 4.05 -8.48 8.99
C ASN A 97 2.64 -9.03 9.20
N ARG A 98 2.51 -10.11 9.99
CA ARG A 98 1.22 -10.67 10.42
C ARG A 98 0.45 -9.71 11.34
N CYS A 99 0.81 -8.44 11.29
CA CYS A 99 0.27 -7.34 12.06
C CYS A 99 -1.10 -6.99 11.52
N THR A 100 -2.00 -6.66 12.43
CA THR A 100 -3.29 -6.10 12.07
C THR A 100 -3.09 -4.61 11.89
N SER A 101 -3.36 -4.05 10.71
CA SER A 101 -3.20 -2.61 10.48
C SER A 101 -4.54 -1.96 10.24
N LEU A 102 -4.80 -0.88 10.97
CA LEU A 102 -5.93 -0.01 10.75
C LEU A 102 -5.55 1.02 9.68
N VAL A 103 -6.37 1.12 8.64
CA VAL A 103 -6.03 1.84 7.41
C VAL A 103 -7.16 2.79 7.05
N LEU A 104 -6.77 4.00 6.60
CA LEU A 104 -7.64 4.98 5.97
C LEU A 104 -7.38 4.94 4.46
N GLU A 105 -8.43 4.69 3.69
CA GLU A 105 -8.42 4.85 2.24
C GLU A 105 -9.21 6.09 1.86
N VAL A 106 -8.61 6.96 1.05
CA VAL A 106 -9.26 8.14 0.48
C VAL A 106 -9.24 7.99 -1.04
N THR A 107 -10.41 8.03 -1.66
CA THR A 107 -10.57 7.72 -3.09
C THR A 107 -11.53 8.68 -3.78
N CYS A 108 -11.26 8.94 -5.06
CA CYS A 108 -12.05 9.80 -5.93
C CYS A 108 -12.00 9.29 -7.37
N GLY A 109 -13.01 8.53 -7.81
CA GLY A 109 -13.26 8.15 -9.21
C GLY A 109 -12.18 7.32 -9.92
N GLY A 110 -10.96 7.84 -10.05
CA GLY A 110 -9.79 7.19 -10.63
C GLY A 110 -8.50 7.33 -9.82
N ASP A 111 -8.49 8.08 -8.72
CA ASP A 111 -7.32 8.19 -7.82
C ASP A 111 -7.67 7.65 -6.43
N CYS A 112 -6.75 6.88 -5.83
CA CYS A 112 -6.89 6.33 -4.48
C CYS A 112 -5.55 6.45 -3.73
N VAL A 113 -5.64 6.77 -2.44
CA VAL A 113 -4.50 6.78 -1.51
C VAL A 113 -4.85 6.02 -0.24
N VAL A 114 -3.98 5.07 0.10
CA VAL A 114 -4.07 4.24 1.30
C VAL A 114 -3.06 4.72 2.33
N ILE A 115 -3.53 4.96 3.55
CA ILE A 115 -2.78 5.60 4.64
C ILE A 115 -2.88 4.71 5.88
N PRO A 116 -1.77 4.17 6.39
CA PRO A 116 -1.80 3.45 7.66
C PRO A 116 -2.09 4.42 8.81
N ILE A 117 -3.07 4.10 9.65
CA ILE A 117 -3.45 4.86 10.83
C ILE A 117 -2.68 4.33 12.03
N LEU A 118 -2.75 3.01 12.26
CA LEU A 118 -2.21 2.37 13.45
C LEU A 118 -1.98 0.88 13.20
N ASP A 119 -0.83 0.39 13.66
CA ASP A 119 -0.54 -1.04 13.69
C ASP A 119 -0.88 -1.64 15.06
N LEU A 120 -1.56 -2.79 15.04
CA LEU A 120 -2.04 -3.52 16.19
C LEU A 120 -1.34 -4.88 16.28
N SER A 121 -0.80 -5.20 17.45
CA SER A 121 0.06 -6.37 17.67
C SER A 121 -0.65 -7.72 17.66
N LEU A 122 -1.98 -7.77 17.69
CA LEU A 122 -2.79 -8.99 17.77
C LEU A 122 -3.73 -9.10 16.57
N CYS A 123 -4.31 -10.28 16.36
CA CYS A 123 -5.33 -10.49 15.33
C CYS A 123 -6.58 -9.62 15.58
N PRO A 124 -7.38 -9.29 14.54
CA PRO A 124 -8.55 -8.43 14.67
C PRO A 124 -9.60 -8.95 15.67
N SER A 125 -9.69 -10.27 15.85
CA SER A 125 -10.63 -10.90 16.79
C SER A 125 -10.46 -10.45 18.24
N TYR A 126 -9.24 -10.07 18.62
CA TYR A 126 -8.88 -9.59 19.97
C TYR A 126 -9.23 -8.12 20.22
N TYR A 127 -9.71 -7.40 19.19
CA TYR A 127 -10.09 -6.01 19.30
C TYR A 127 -11.59 -5.83 19.09
N GLY A 128 -12.17 -4.89 19.82
CA GLY A 128 -13.48 -4.30 19.54
C GLY A 128 -13.25 -2.99 18.81
N PHE A 129 -13.86 -2.83 17.64
CA PHE A 129 -13.77 -1.63 16.83
C PHE A 129 -15.11 -0.91 16.86
N SER A 130 -15.12 0.38 17.20
CA SER A 130 -16.27 1.22 16.90
C SER A 130 -16.38 1.44 15.38
N ARG A 131 -17.54 1.93 14.93
CA ARG A 131 -17.79 2.25 13.52
C ARG A 131 -17.76 3.77 13.32
N PRO A 132 -16.57 4.38 13.18
CA PRO A 132 -16.48 5.82 13.02
C PRO A 132 -16.93 6.25 11.62
N SER A 133 -17.37 7.51 11.54
CA SER A 133 -17.52 8.25 10.30
C SER A 133 -16.38 9.26 10.19
N VAL A 134 -15.83 9.41 8.99
CA VAL A 134 -14.83 10.45 8.69
C VAL A 134 -15.58 11.76 8.50
N LEU A 135 -15.31 12.74 9.35
CA LEU A 135 -15.99 14.03 9.35
C LEU A 135 -15.26 15.04 8.46
N ASP A 136 -13.94 15.12 8.61
CA ASP A 136 -13.09 16.00 7.81
C ASP A 136 -11.67 15.43 7.65
N LEU A 137 -11.04 15.78 6.53
CA LEU A 137 -9.65 15.47 6.22
C LEU A 137 -8.95 16.72 5.71
N THR A 138 -7.98 17.21 6.47
CA THR A 138 -7.20 18.40 6.12
C THR A 138 -5.73 18.03 6.03
N VAL A 139 -5.07 18.34 4.91
CA VAL A 139 -3.64 18.10 4.72
C VAL A 139 -2.88 19.41 4.91
N ALA A 140 -1.91 19.40 5.81
CA ALA A 140 -1.09 20.55 6.06
C ALA A 140 -0.21 20.92 4.84
N SER A 141 0.12 22.20 4.76
CA SER A 141 1.03 22.71 3.73
C SER A 141 2.44 22.15 3.90
N PHE A 142 3.18 22.14 2.79
CA PHE A 142 4.61 21.84 2.83
C PHE A 142 5.31 22.85 3.76
N PRO A 143 6.27 22.42 4.60
CA PRO A 143 6.99 21.14 4.59
C PRO A 143 6.42 20.04 5.49
N SER A 144 5.39 20.33 6.29
CA SER A 144 5.02 19.47 7.42
C SER A 144 4.57 18.03 7.05
N CYS A 145 4.08 17.79 5.82
CA CYS A 145 3.59 16.50 5.31
C CYS A 145 2.68 15.73 6.29
N LYS A 146 1.90 16.48 7.08
CA LYS A 146 0.94 15.94 8.04
C LYS A 146 -0.47 16.05 7.49
N MET A 147 -1.32 15.13 7.91
CA MET A 147 -2.77 15.20 7.68
C MET A 147 -3.48 15.15 9.02
N LEU A 148 -4.37 16.11 9.22
CA LEU A 148 -5.34 16.10 10.29
C LEU A 148 -6.59 15.36 9.79
N ALA A 149 -7.01 14.37 10.54
CA ALA A 149 -8.22 13.62 10.28
C ALA A 149 -9.13 13.69 11.49
N VAL A 150 -10.36 14.15 11.22
CA VAL A 150 -11.40 14.31 12.22
C VAL A 150 -12.41 13.19 12.03
N TRP A 151 -12.60 12.40 13.07
CA TRP A 151 -13.47 11.24 13.09
C TRP A 151 -14.58 11.46 14.12
N SER A 152 -15.75 10.84 13.92
CA SER A 152 -16.70 10.63 15.01
C SER A 152 -16.13 9.65 16.04
N SER A 153 -16.82 9.37 17.16
CA SER A 153 -16.35 8.51 18.26
C SER A 153 -15.63 7.23 17.80
N PHE A 154 -14.30 7.32 17.69
CA PHE A 154 -13.45 6.28 17.13
C PHE A 154 -12.63 5.63 18.24
N GLU A 155 -13.09 4.47 18.68
CA GLU A 155 -12.51 3.75 19.80
C GLU A 155 -12.14 2.34 19.35
N VAL A 156 -10.92 1.94 19.70
CA VAL A 156 -10.45 0.57 19.54
C VAL A 156 -10.16 0.03 20.94
N THR A 157 -10.82 -1.05 21.33
CA THR A 157 -10.69 -1.64 22.66
C THR A 157 -10.05 -3.02 22.55
N ASN A 158 -8.98 -3.26 23.31
CA ASN A 158 -8.42 -4.60 23.43
C ASN A 158 -9.33 -5.45 24.33
N LYS A 159 -9.95 -6.51 23.80
CA LYS A 159 -10.93 -7.34 24.54
C LYS A 159 -10.30 -8.12 25.70
N LEU A 160 -9.00 -8.45 25.61
CA LEU A 160 -8.31 -9.19 26.67
C LEU A 160 -8.01 -8.30 27.87
N THR A 161 -7.57 -7.07 27.62
CA THR A 161 -7.12 -6.14 28.68
C THR A 161 -8.15 -5.09 29.06
N GLN A 162 -9.24 -4.97 28.29
CA GLN A 162 -10.23 -3.90 28.38
C GLN A 162 -9.63 -2.49 28.28
N LYS A 163 -8.42 -2.37 27.68
CA LYS A 163 -7.75 -1.10 27.48
C LYS A 163 -8.14 -0.49 26.14
N PHE A 164 -8.38 0.82 26.18
CA PHE A 164 -8.61 1.63 24.99
C PHE A 164 -7.28 1.95 24.30
N VAL A 165 -7.29 1.85 22.98
CA VAL A 165 -6.20 2.22 22.10
C VAL A 165 -6.55 3.55 21.46
N LYS A 166 -5.77 4.59 21.78
CA LYS A 166 -6.01 5.95 21.28
C LYS A 166 -5.69 6.03 19.79
N ILE A 167 -6.67 6.44 18.99
CA ILE A 167 -6.48 6.66 17.56
C ILE A 167 -5.86 8.04 17.32
N PRO A 168 -4.76 8.14 16.56
CA PRO A 168 -4.17 9.43 16.22
C PRO A 168 -5.08 10.22 15.28
N THR A 169 -5.27 11.51 15.57
CA THR A 169 -5.92 12.46 14.66
C THR A 169 -4.93 13.07 13.66
N THR A 170 -3.65 13.11 13.99
CA THR A 170 -2.59 13.61 13.12
C THR A 170 -1.80 12.43 12.55
N LEU A 171 -1.85 12.27 11.24
CA LEU A 171 -1.16 11.23 10.50
C LEU A 171 0.03 11.82 9.75
N THR A 172 1.19 11.18 9.88
CA THR A 172 2.40 11.54 9.13
C THR A 172 2.34 10.87 7.77
N LEU A 173 2.50 11.67 6.71
CA LEU A 173 2.48 11.19 5.33
C LEU A 173 3.87 11.29 4.73
N SER A 174 4.18 10.40 3.79
CA SER A 174 5.28 10.65 2.86
C SER A 174 4.94 11.84 1.95
N PHE A 175 5.97 12.50 1.40
CA PHE A 175 5.79 13.61 0.45
C PHE A 175 4.86 13.23 -0.71
N LEU A 176 5.06 12.03 -1.28
CA LEU A 176 4.25 11.53 -2.39
C LEU A 176 2.79 11.29 -1.97
N GLN A 177 2.56 10.72 -0.78
CA GLN A 177 1.19 10.57 -0.25
C GLN A 177 0.52 11.93 -0.04
N SER A 178 1.23 12.91 0.54
CA SER A 178 0.71 14.26 0.74
C SER A 178 0.29 14.92 -0.58
N TYR A 179 1.13 14.82 -1.61
CA TYR A 179 0.79 15.32 -2.94
C TYR A 179 -0.46 14.64 -3.53
N ARG A 180 -0.53 13.31 -3.48
CA ARG A 180 -1.67 12.55 -4.03
C ARG A 180 -2.96 12.83 -3.26
N ILE A 181 -2.92 12.91 -1.94
CA ILE A 181 -4.10 13.22 -1.13
C ILE A 181 -4.59 14.63 -1.41
N LYS A 182 -3.70 15.63 -1.55
CA LYS A 182 -4.12 16.99 -1.94
C LYS A 182 -4.88 16.98 -3.26
N LYS A 183 -4.44 16.19 -4.24
CA LYS A 183 -5.16 15.99 -5.50
C LYS A 183 -6.53 15.34 -5.29
N VAL A 184 -6.62 14.31 -4.44
CA VAL A 184 -7.87 13.62 -4.11
C VAL A 184 -8.88 14.54 -3.42
N LEU A 185 -8.44 15.30 -2.41
CA LEU A 185 -9.27 16.22 -1.63
C LEU A 185 -9.68 17.48 -2.42
N ALA A 186 -9.01 17.79 -3.53
CA ALA A 186 -9.39 18.88 -4.43
C ALA A 186 -10.73 18.63 -5.14
N GLN A 187 -11.23 17.40 -5.15
CA GLN A 187 -12.51 17.01 -5.74
C GLN A 187 -13.40 16.26 -4.72
N PRO A 188 -14.68 15.98 -5.03
CA PRO A 188 -15.48 15.10 -4.17
C PRO A 188 -14.80 13.74 -4.00
N PHE A 189 -14.72 13.28 -2.76
CA PHE A 189 -14.01 12.05 -2.40
C PHE A 189 -14.86 11.21 -1.45
N ASN A 190 -14.51 9.93 -1.37
CA ASN A 190 -15.00 9.00 -0.35
C ASN A 190 -13.84 8.59 0.54
N ALA A 191 -14.11 8.44 1.82
CA ALA A 191 -13.14 7.97 2.80
C ALA A 191 -13.66 6.70 3.49
N TYR A 192 -12.81 5.68 3.54
CA TYR A 192 -13.11 4.39 4.15
C TYR A 192 -12.08 4.06 5.20
N ILE A 193 -12.54 3.57 6.35
CA ILE A 193 -11.68 3.00 7.37
C ILE A 193 -11.91 1.50 7.36
N TYR A 194 -10.82 0.75 7.23
CA TYR A 194 -10.85 -0.71 7.30
C TYR A 194 -9.66 -1.26 8.07
N VAL A 195 -9.84 -2.48 8.55
CA VAL A 195 -8.80 -3.26 9.20
C VAL A 195 -8.24 -4.24 8.19
N THR A 196 -6.92 -4.28 8.07
CA THR A 196 -6.20 -5.26 7.28
C THR A 196 -5.52 -6.27 8.19
N HIS A 197 -5.57 -7.56 7.83
CA HIS A 197 -4.85 -8.62 8.51
C HIS A 197 -4.54 -9.74 7.53
N GLN A 198 -3.27 -10.07 7.35
CA GLN A 198 -2.82 -11.17 6.48
C GLN A 198 -3.40 -11.09 5.04
N GLY A 199 -3.47 -9.89 4.47
CA GLY A 199 -4.01 -9.67 3.12
C GLY A 199 -5.52 -9.59 3.02
N PHE A 200 -6.26 -9.84 4.10
CA PHE A 200 -7.71 -9.63 4.17
C PHE A 200 -8.03 -8.23 4.68
N ALA A 201 -9.04 -7.59 4.09
CA ALA A 201 -9.53 -6.28 4.52
C ALA A 201 -10.99 -6.39 5.02
N THR A 202 -11.30 -5.74 6.13
CA THR A 202 -12.66 -5.68 6.70
C THR A 202 -13.04 -4.23 6.96
N MET A 203 -14.10 -3.76 6.31
CA MET A 203 -14.57 -2.38 6.41
C MET A 203 -15.20 -2.10 7.79
N LEU A 204 -14.82 -0.99 8.41
CA LEU A 204 -15.36 -0.52 9.69
C LEU A 204 -16.37 0.62 9.51
N SER A 205 -16.09 1.55 8.60
CA SER A 205 -16.93 2.73 8.37
C SER A 205 -18.01 2.46 7.32
N GLN A 206 -19.19 3.07 7.49
CA GLN A 206 -20.13 3.23 6.39
C GLN A 206 -19.68 4.38 5.48
N PRO A 207 -19.96 4.34 4.16
CA PRO A 207 -19.64 5.43 3.26
C PRO A 207 -20.36 6.71 3.71
N ALA A 208 -19.59 7.66 4.23
CA ALA A 208 -20.07 9.02 4.43
C ALA A 208 -19.89 9.77 3.10
N ASN A 209 -21.00 10.22 2.50
CA ASN A 209 -20.94 11.15 1.38
C ASN A 209 -20.51 12.52 1.94
N VAL A 210 -19.21 12.76 2.05
CA VAL A 210 -18.66 14.06 2.46
C VAL A 210 -18.74 14.99 1.24
N SER A 211 -19.90 15.61 1.04
CA SER A 211 -20.01 16.69 0.06
C SER A 211 -19.39 17.96 0.64
N LYS A 212 -18.63 18.70 -0.17
CA LYS A 212 -17.94 19.96 0.21
C LYS A 212 -18.84 21.06 0.77
N GLN A 213 -20.17 20.87 0.76
CA GLN A 213 -21.14 21.87 1.19
C GLN A 213 -21.23 22.03 2.71
N THR A 214 -20.77 21.06 3.52
CA THR A 214 -20.89 21.15 4.99
C THR A 214 -19.77 21.97 5.66
N VAL A 215 -18.62 22.16 5.00
CA VAL A 215 -17.48 22.88 5.60
C VAL A 215 -17.63 24.40 5.51
N GLN A 216 -18.47 24.92 4.61
CA GLN A 216 -18.76 26.37 4.53
C GLN A 216 -19.76 26.86 5.60
N ALA A 217 -20.52 25.98 6.25
CA ALA A 217 -21.47 26.38 7.30
C ALA A 217 -20.84 26.50 8.69
N LEU A 218 -19.67 25.88 8.94
CA LEU A 218 -18.95 25.95 10.22
C LEU A 218 -17.77 26.96 10.20
N ALA A 219 -17.30 27.35 9.02
CA ALA A 219 -16.30 28.40 8.86
C ALA A 219 -16.87 29.82 9.02
N ALA A 220 -18.20 29.99 9.04
CA ALA A 220 -18.84 31.29 9.27
C ALA A 220 -18.99 31.65 10.76
N ASP A 221 -18.62 30.76 11.69
CA ASP A 221 -18.82 30.95 13.13
C ASP A 221 -17.53 30.76 13.97
N SER A 222 -16.36 30.59 13.32
CA SER A 222 -15.09 30.24 13.98
C SER A 222 -13.95 31.24 13.78
N ASP A 223 -14.23 32.46 13.33
CA ASP A 223 -13.25 33.56 13.17
C ASP A 223 -12.66 34.11 14.50
N SER A 224 -12.79 33.39 15.62
CA SER A 224 -12.31 33.87 16.94
C SER A 224 -11.31 32.97 17.68
N LEU A 225 -10.99 31.75 17.22
CA LEU A 225 -10.09 30.85 17.97
C LEU A 225 -9.15 30.08 17.03
N TYR A 226 -7.85 30.41 17.10
CA TYR A 226 -6.63 29.72 16.60
C TYR A 226 -5.77 30.49 15.58
N PRO A 227 -4.90 31.43 16.03
CA PRO A 227 -3.89 32.06 15.17
C PRO A 227 -2.52 31.35 15.13
N SER A 228 -2.30 30.20 15.79
CA SER A 228 -0.92 29.76 16.12
C SER A 228 -0.39 28.48 15.46
N LEU A 229 -0.95 28.01 14.34
CA LEU A 229 -0.48 26.78 13.67
C LEU A 229 -0.03 26.96 12.21
N LEU A 230 0.15 28.20 11.75
CA LEU A 230 0.64 28.51 10.39
C LEU A 230 1.95 29.32 10.38
N ALA A 231 2.88 29.03 11.30
CA ALA A 231 4.27 29.46 11.22
C ALA A 231 5.17 28.28 10.82
#